data_AF-A0A3B8W7X6-F1
#
_entry.id   AF-A0A3B8W7X6-F1
#
_cell.length_a   1.000
_cell.length_b   1.000
_cell.length_c   1.000
_cell.angle_alpha   90.00
_cell.angle_beta   90.00
_cell.angle_gamma   90.00
#
_symmetry.space_group_name_H-M   'P 1'
#
loop_
_entity.id
_entity.type
_entity.pdbx_description
1 polymer ?
#
loop_
_entity_poly.entity_id
_entity_poly.type
_entity_poly.pdbx_seq_one_letter_code
_entity_poly.pdbx_strand_id
1 'polypeptide(L)' 'LIINNIEVSCGCTTPKGWPRDPIAPGEKSQLTVAFASAGKIGKQVKSVTVVSNAVGLDNKVVFTANVLPKLPPQP' A
#
# COMPACT_ATOMS: atom_id res chain seq x y z
N LEU A 1 6.53 18.00 4.00
CA LEU A 1 5.71 16.85 4.40
C LEU A 1 6.61 15.83 5.12
N ILE A 2 6.26 15.43 6.33
CA ILE A 2 6.97 14.42 7.11
C ILE A 2 6.02 13.24 7.28
N ILE A 3 6.43 12.04 6.86
CA ILE A 3 5.63 10.81 7.01
C ILE A 3 6.03 10.10 8.29
N ASN A 4 5.11 10.06 9.25
CA ASN A 4 5.30 9.44 10.56
C ASN A 4 5.11 7.92 10.50
N ASN A 5 4.08 7.46 9.78
CA ASN A 5 3.75 6.04 9.71
C ASN A 5 2.97 5.70 8.44
N ILE A 6 2.97 4.42 8.08
CA ILE A 6 2.11 3.85 7.03
C ILE A 6 1.29 2.72 7.65
N GLU A 7 -0.02 2.90 7.67
CA GLU A 7 -0.95 1.90 8.21
C GLU A 7 -1.60 1.11 7.08
N VAL A 8 -1.84 -0.18 7.33
CA VAL A 8 -2.35 -1.14 6.34
C VAL A 8 -3.54 -1.91 6.91
N SER A 9 -4.49 -2.27 6.04
CA SER A 9 -5.73 -2.95 6.47
C SER A 9 -5.55 -4.42 6.87
N CYS A 10 -4.46 -5.09 6.46
CA CYS A 10 -4.18 -6.49 6.78
C CYS A 10 -2.67 -6.73 6.77
N GLY A 11 -2.19 -7.75 7.51
CA GLY A 11 -0.81 -8.23 7.41
C GLY A 11 -0.42 -8.76 6.02
N CYS A 12 -1.40 -9.00 5.14
CA CYS A 12 -1.18 -9.35 3.74
C CYS A 12 -0.71 -8.17 2.86
N THR A 13 -0.75 -6.94 3.39
CA THR A 13 -0.24 -5.74 2.74
C THR A 13 0.88 -5.21 3.62
N THR A 14 2.07 -4.99 3.07
CA THR A 14 3.25 -4.60 3.86
C THR A 14 3.93 -3.42 3.19
N PRO A 15 4.11 -2.28 3.89
CA PRO A 15 4.95 -1.19 3.41
C PRO A 15 6.40 -1.69 3.29
N LYS A 16 7.01 -1.49 2.11
CA LYS A 16 8.40 -1.88 1.84
C LYS A 16 9.38 -0.73 1.99
N GLY A 17 8.92 0.51 1.80
CA GLY A 17 9.75 1.69 1.98
C GLY A 17 9.01 2.98 1.66
N TRP A 18 9.39 4.02 2.38
CA TRP A 18 8.92 5.40 2.21
C TRP A 18 10.02 6.36 2.69
N PRO A 19 10.06 7.61 2.19
CA PRO A 19 11.04 8.60 2.62
C PRO A 19 10.91 8.88 4.13
N ARG A 20 12.05 8.92 4.82
CA ARG A 20 12.12 9.30 6.24
C ARG A 20 12.50 10.77 6.44
N ASP A 21 13.15 11.35 5.43
CA ASP A 21 13.46 12.76 5.40
C ASP A 21 12.23 13.60 5.01
N PRO A 22 12.17 14.87 5.44
CA PRO A 22 11.12 15.78 5.02
C PRO A 22 11.09 15.97 3.50
N ILE A 23 9.90 15.88 2.90
CA ILE A 23 9.65 16.15 1.48
C ILE A 23 9.28 17.64 1.33
N ALA A 24 9.97 18.40 0.49
CA ALA A 24 9.70 19.83 0.33
C ALA A 24 8.39 20.10 -0.45
N PRO A 25 7.79 21.29 -0.35
CA PRO A 25 6.63 21.65 -1.16
C PRO A 25 6.92 21.52 -2.66
N GLY A 26 6.03 20.84 -3.39
CA GLY A 26 6.18 20.61 -4.84
C GLY A 26 7.08 19.43 -5.22
N GLU A 27 7.80 18.83 -4.26
CA GLU A 27 8.57 17.61 -4.53
C GLU A 27 7.71 16.36 -4.62
N LYS A 28 8.24 15.37 -5.34
CA LYS A 28 7.64 14.04 -5.47
C LYS A 28 8.49 13.03 -4.73
N SER A 29 7.82 12.07 -4.10
CA SER A 29 8.47 10.91 -3.50
C SER A 29 7.60 9.66 -3.68
N GLN A 30 8.13 8.50 -3.30
CA GLN A 30 7.50 7.20 -3.55
C GLN A 30 7.30 6.41 -2.26
N LEU A 31 6.11 5.81 -2.14
CA LEU A 31 5.77 4.77 -1.17
C LEU A 31 5.68 3.44 -1.90
N THR A 32 6.47 2.46 -1.48
CA THR A 32 6.40 1.10 -2.02
C THR A 32 5.65 0.19 -1.06
N VAL A 33 4.67 -0.56 -1.57
CA VAL A 33 3.85 -1.51 -0.80
C VAL A 33 3.85 -2.85 -1.51
N ALA A 34 3.99 -3.94 -0.75
CA ALA A 34 3.84 -5.30 -1.26
C ALA A 34 2.52 -5.91 -0.79
N PHE A 35 1.88 -6.67 -1.67
CA PHE A 35 0.70 -7.46 -1.35
C PHE A 35 1.01 -8.94 -1.53
N ALA A 36 0.89 -9.72 -0.45
CA ALA A 36 1.02 -11.17 -0.47
C ALA A 36 -0.29 -11.81 -0.93
N SER A 37 -0.33 -12.27 -2.18
CA SER A 37 -1.49 -12.94 -2.78
C SER A 37 -1.60 -14.42 -2.41
N ALA A 38 -0.57 -15.01 -1.83
CA ALA A 38 -0.57 -16.41 -1.40
C ALA A 38 -1.74 -16.71 -0.46
N GLY A 39 -2.50 -17.77 -0.77
CA GLY A 39 -3.69 -18.15 0.00
C GLY A 39 -4.90 -17.20 -0.14
N LYS A 40 -4.87 -16.26 -1.09
CA LYS A 40 -6.01 -15.39 -1.45
C LYS A 40 -6.55 -15.79 -2.81
N ILE A 41 -7.86 -15.66 -3.00
CA ILE A 41 -8.56 -15.91 -4.27
C ILE A 41 -9.67 -14.86 -4.42
N GLY A 42 -9.96 -14.44 -5.64
CA GLY A 42 -11.01 -13.49 -5.96
C GLY A 42 -10.67 -12.05 -5.63
N LYS A 43 -11.69 -11.19 -5.58
CA LYS A 43 -11.54 -9.74 -5.40
C LYS A 43 -11.03 -9.40 -4.00
N GLN A 44 -9.96 -8.62 -3.97
CA GLN A 44 -9.28 -8.11 -2.78
C GLN A 44 -9.32 -6.58 -2.83
N VAL A 45 -9.97 -5.94 -1.87
CA VAL A 45 -9.90 -4.49 -1.67
C VAL A 45 -9.00 -4.24 -0.47
N LYS A 46 -8.01 -3.38 -0.62
CA LYS A 46 -7.00 -3.06 0.40
C LYS A 46 -6.84 -1.56 0.53
N SER A 47 -6.48 -1.11 1.72
CA SER A 47 -6.21 0.29 1.97
C SER A 47 -4.87 0.49 2.67
N VAL A 48 -4.21 1.58 2.29
CA VAL A 48 -2.95 2.07 2.85
C VAL A 48 -3.21 3.51 3.30
N THR A 49 -3.01 3.78 4.57
CA THR A 49 -3.17 5.13 5.14
C THR A 49 -1.81 5.72 5.47
N VAL A 50 -1.55 6.93 5.00
CA VAL A 50 -0.33 7.68 5.26
C VAL A 50 -0.55 8.59 6.46
N VAL A 51 0.16 8.34 7.56
CA VAL A 51 0.12 9.21 8.74
C VAL A 51 1.27 10.21 8.62
N SER A 52 0.96 11.49 8.60
CA SER A 52 1.92 12.57 8.36
C SER A 52 1.54 13.84 9.11
N ASN A 53 2.38 14.87 8.99
CA ASN A 53 2.07 16.22 9.50
C ASN A 53 1.18 17.07 8.56
N ALA A 54 0.60 16.48 7.50
CA ALA A 54 -0.33 17.20 6.62
C ALA A 54 -1.66 17.47 7.32
N VAL A 55 -2.25 18.64 7.04
CA VAL A 55 -3.58 19.03 7.54
C VAL A 55 -4.60 18.71 6.44
N GLY A 56 -5.45 17.71 6.67
CA GLY A 56 -6.47 17.25 5.70
C GLY A 56 -6.86 15.79 5.88
N LEU A 57 -7.95 15.36 5.23
CA LEU A 57 -8.52 14.01 5.37
C LEU A 57 -8.01 13.00 4.33
N ASP A 58 -7.51 13.45 3.18
CA ASP A 58 -7.15 12.58 2.05
C ASP A 58 -5.73 12.01 2.15
N ASN A 59 -5.52 11.12 3.12
CA ASN A 59 -4.26 10.40 3.28
C ASN A 59 -4.40 8.88 3.05
N LYS A 60 -5.52 8.43 2.46
CA LYS A 60 -5.82 7.02 2.27
C LYS A 60 -5.81 6.64 0.79
N VAL A 61 -4.99 5.65 0.46
CA VAL A 61 -4.95 5.02 -0.86
C VAL A 61 -5.67 3.68 -0.78
N VAL A 62 -6.63 3.46 -1.68
CA VAL A 62 -7.34 2.18 -1.80
C VAL A 62 -6.97 1.53 -3.13
N PHE A 63 -6.60 0.25 -3.10
CA PHE A 63 -6.34 -0.53 -4.30
C PHE A 63 -7.18 -1.80 -4.32
N THR A 64 -7.49 -2.27 -5.52
CA THR A 64 -8.22 -3.50 -5.76
C THR A 64 -7.37 -4.45 -6.58
N ALA A 65 -7.32 -5.72 -6.19
CA ALA A 65 -6.68 -6.80 -6.95
C ALA A 65 -7.66 -7.96 -7.09
N ASN A 66 -7.63 -8.68 -8.22
CA ASN A 66 -8.35 -9.93 -8.37
C ASN A 66 -7.34 -11.08 -8.42
N VAL A 67 -7.32 -11.93 -7.38
CA VAL A 67 -6.36 -13.04 -7.31
C VAL A 67 -6.95 -14.25 -7.99
N LEU A 68 -6.34 -14.66 -9.10
CA LEU A 68 -6.77 -15.83 -9.85
C LEU A 68 -6.37 -17.12 -9.13
N PRO A 69 -7.17 -18.20 -9.25
CA PRO A 69 -6.75 -19.52 -8.84
C PRO A 69 -5.43 -19.90 -9.52
N LYS A 70 -4.59 -20.68 -8.83
CA LYS A 70 -3.40 -21.24 -9.47
C LYS A 70 -3.87 -22.16 -10.59
N LEU A 71 -3.52 -21.83 -11.84
CA LEU A 71 -3.75 -22.72 -12.97
C LEU A 71 -3.05 -24.05 -12.67
N PRO A 72 -3.66 -25.19 -13.04
CA PRO A 72 -2.94 -26.46 -13.02
C PRO A 72 -1.64 -26.29 -13.82
N PRO A 73 -0.53 -26.97 -13.45
CA PRO A 73 0.66 -27.00 -14.27
C PRO A 73 0.26 -27.34 -15.70
N GLN A 74 0.68 -26.52 -16.67
CA GLN A 74 0.49 -26.90 -18.06
C GLN A 74 1.34 -28.15 -18.33
N PRO A 75 0.79 -29.16 -19.03
CA PRO A 75 1.47 -30.43 -19.27
C PRO A 75 2.75 -30.28 -20.07
#